data_AF-A0A329CVR8-F1
#
_entry.id   AF-A0A329CVR8-F1
#
_cell.length_a   1.000
_cell.length_b   1.000
_cell.length_c   1.000
_cell.angle_alpha   90.00
_cell.angle_beta   90.00
_cell.angle_gamma   90.00
#
_symmetry.space_group_name_H-M   'P 1'
#
loop_
_entity.id
_entity.type
_entity.pdbx_description
1 polymer ?
#
loop_
_entity_poly.entity_id
_entity_poly.type
_entity_poly.pdbx_seq_one_letter_code
_entity_poly.pdbx_strand_id
1 'polypeptide(L)'
;MGSGKSTTMRFIARGLEASGQSALPLHERTEPHPVRATDELEHWFEPWQDATPQHLADRSLAKWTAFVEATQNNSAIPVLDGQLFHGDLTHLVLMDADSALIFHYIEALAAVIAPLNPFVLYFWQKDLEKAVRTVCTERGPEWIDYQVNWKLAGPYCVRKGYRGLDGLISLYRDYRQLTDDLFEQLPLAKLAIENSRRDWPTYESQILTALQLPARP
;
A
#
# COMPACT_ATOMS: atom_id res chain seq x y z
N MET A 1 -4.51 -2.61 -7.85
CA MET A 1 -4.05 -4.02 -8.02
C MET A 1 -3.38 -4.16 -9.36
N GLY A 2 -2.42 -5.09 -9.53
CA GLY A 2 -1.77 -5.30 -10.84
C GLY A 2 -0.99 -4.08 -11.38
N SER A 3 -0.70 -3.10 -10.52
CA SER A 3 -0.09 -1.82 -10.90
C SER A 3 1.44 -1.83 -10.90
N GLY A 4 2.08 -3.01 -10.84
CA GLY A 4 3.54 -3.17 -10.91
C GLY A 4 4.33 -2.93 -9.63
N LYS A 5 3.68 -2.64 -8.48
CA LYS A 5 4.36 -2.33 -7.20
C LYS A 5 5.49 -3.31 -6.83
N SER A 6 5.20 -4.61 -6.81
CA SER A 6 6.18 -5.64 -6.44
C SER A 6 7.36 -5.72 -7.41
N THR A 7 7.11 -5.47 -8.70
CA THR A 7 8.17 -5.42 -9.73
C THR A 7 9.03 -4.18 -9.54
N THR A 8 8.40 -3.02 -9.29
CA THR A 8 9.08 -1.75 -9.01
C THR A 8 9.90 -1.81 -7.73
N MET A 9 9.40 -2.43 -6.66
CA MET A 9 10.16 -2.64 -5.41
C MET A 9 11.47 -3.39 -5.68
N ARG A 10 11.41 -4.50 -6.43
CA ARG A 10 12.62 -5.25 -6.82
C ARG A 10 13.53 -4.45 -7.74
N PHE A 11 12.97 -3.66 -8.65
CA PHE A 11 13.72 -2.79 -9.54
C PHE A 11 14.52 -1.74 -8.76
N ILE A 12 13.89 -1.06 -7.80
CA ILE A 12 14.54 -0.06 -6.94
C ILE A 12 15.62 -0.71 -6.07
N ALA A 13 15.31 -1.84 -5.43
CA ALA A 13 16.29 -2.57 -4.62
C ALA A 13 17.54 -2.93 -5.43
N ARG A 14 17.38 -3.42 -6.68
CA ARG A 14 18.52 -3.67 -7.57
C ARG A 14 19.28 -2.40 -7.95
N GLY A 15 18.59 -1.28 -8.14
CA GLY A 15 19.21 0.02 -8.43
C GLY A 15 20.09 0.51 -7.28
N LEU A 16 19.63 0.35 -6.04
CA LEU A 16 20.38 0.64 -4.82
C LEU A 16 21.62 -0.27 -4.70
N GLU A 17 21.46 -1.58 -4.89
CA GLU A 17 22.60 -2.50 -4.81
C GLU A 17 23.65 -2.18 -5.90
N ALA A 18 23.20 -1.82 -7.10
CA ALA A 18 24.10 -1.42 -8.19
C ALA A 18 24.83 -0.08 -7.93
N SER A 19 24.29 0.79 -7.08
CA SER A 19 24.98 2.02 -6.61
C SER A 19 25.84 1.78 -5.37
N GLY A 20 25.98 0.54 -4.90
CA GLY A 20 26.74 0.19 -3.70
C GLY A 20 26.00 0.46 -2.38
N GLN A 21 24.69 0.65 -2.43
CA GLN A 21 23.82 0.84 -1.27
C GLN A 21 23.08 -0.45 -0.95
N SER A 22 23.20 -0.93 0.29
CA SER A 22 22.47 -2.12 0.75
C SER A 22 20.96 -1.84 0.73
N ALA A 23 20.17 -2.76 0.16
CA ALA A 23 18.72 -2.66 0.07
C ALA A 23 18.04 -3.79 0.85
N LEU A 24 16.93 -3.46 1.52
CA LEU A 24 16.06 -4.41 2.19
C LEU A 24 14.68 -4.44 1.48
N PRO A 25 14.50 -5.28 0.45
CA PRO A 25 13.21 -5.41 -0.22
C PRO A 25 12.20 -6.12 0.70
N LEU A 26 11.07 -5.47 0.98
CA LEU A 26 9.99 -5.99 1.84
C LEU A 26 8.71 -6.15 1.02
N HIS A 27 8.38 -7.40 0.68
CA HIS A 27 7.17 -7.73 -0.05
C HIS A 27 5.95 -7.75 0.88
N GLU A 28 4.75 -7.47 0.34
CA GLU A 28 3.49 -7.45 1.11
C GLU A 28 3.15 -8.78 1.81
N ARG A 29 3.86 -9.87 1.45
CA ARG A 29 3.67 -11.23 1.98
C ARG A 29 4.86 -11.74 2.79
N THR A 30 5.81 -10.87 3.13
CA THR A 30 6.91 -11.24 4.04
C THR A 30 6.33 -11.68 5.38
N GLU A 31 6.88 -12.75 5.96
CA GLU A 31 6.40 -13.33 7.23
C GLU A 31 7.59 -13.62 8.16
N PRO A 32 7.63 -13.07 9.40
CA PRO A 32 6.73 -12.03 9.90
C PRO A 32 6.92 -10.71 9.16
N HIS A 33 5.83 -9.99 8.91
CA HIS A 33 5.93 -8.68 8.28
C HIS A 33 6.25 -7.61 9.34
N PRO A 34 7.29 -6.78 9.17
CA PRO A 34 7.75 -5.88 10.24
C PRO A 34 6.75 -4.78 10.61
N VAL A 35 5.89 -4.39 9.67
CA VAL A 35 4.93 -3.28 9.84
C VAL A 35 3.45 -3.66 9.70
N ARG A 36 3.10 -4.95 9.69
CA ARG A 36 1.71 -5.40 9.54
C ARG A 36 1.10 -5.63 10.92
N ALA A 37 0.05 -4.87 11.26
CA ALA A 37 -0.56 -4.91 12.59
C ALA A 37 -1.49 -6.10 12.80
N THR A 38 -2.00 -6.67 11.70
CA THR A 38 -2.96 -7.77 11.70
C THR A 38 -2.37 -9.14 12.00
N ASP A 39 -1.05 -9.34 11.83
CA ASP A 39 -0.41 -10.67 11.91
C ASP A 39 -0.56 -11.39 13.25
N GLU A 40 -0.73 -10.60 14.30
CA GLU A 40 -0.90 -11.12 15.66
C GLU A 40 -2.38 -11.22 16.07
N LEU A 41 -3.31 -10.92 15.17
CA LEU A 41 -4.74 -11.07 15.40
C LEU A 41 -5.20 -12.49 15.04
N GLU A 42 -6.21 -12.99 15.74
CA GLU A 42 -6.78 -14.32 15.49
C GLU A 42 -7.41 -14.39 14.09
N HIS A 43 -8.14 -13.36 13.72
CA HIS A 43 -8.82 -13.16 12.43
C HIS A 43 -8.09 -12.08 11.62
N TRP A 44 -6.82 -12.29 11.30
CA TRP A 44 -6.00 -11.30 10.59
C TRP A 44 -6.58 -10.80 9.24
N PHE A 45 -7.41 -11.59 8.55
CA PHE A 45 -8.13 -11.16 7.33
C PHE A 45 -9.45 -10.42 7.60
N GLU A 46 -9.98 -10.53 8.81
CA GLU A 46 -11.25 -9.96 9.25
C GLU A 46 -11.07 -9.22 10.59
N PRO A 47 -10.15 -8.24 10.67
CA PRO A 47 -9.73 -7.65 11.95
C PRO A 47 -10.85 -6.90 12.68
N TRP A 48 -11.99 -6.64 12.03
CA TRP A 48 -13.21 -6.14 12.68
C TRP A 48 -13.81 -7.12 13.70
N GLN A 49 -13.39 -8.39 13.72
CA GLN A 49 -13.79 -9.36 14.74
C GLN A 49 -12.96 -9.23 16.02
N ASP A 50 -11.70 -8.77 15.91
CA ASP A 50 -10.75 -8.77 17.02
C ASP A 50 -10.47 -7.39 17.59
N ALA A 51 -10.66 -6.34 16.79
CA ALA A 51 -10.20 -4.99 17.11
C ALA A 51 -11.20 -3.91 16.67
N THR A 52 -11.18 -2.79 17.38
CA THR A 52 -11.78 -1.55 16.88
C THR A 52 -10.83 -0.88 15.87
N PRO A 53 -11.32 0.00 14.98
CA PRO A 53 -10.46 0.77 14.09
C PRO A 53 -9.35 1.54 14.82
N GLN A 54 -9.68 2.17 15.96
CA GLN A 54 -8.69 2.88 16.77
C GLN A 54 -7.60 1.93 17.27
N HIS A 55 -7.98 0.76 17.79
CA HIS A 55 -7.02 -0.22 18.27
C HIS A 55 -6.09 -0.72 17.15
N LEU A 56 -6.62 -0.95 15.94
CA LEU A 56 -5.79 -1.34 14.80
C LEU A 56 -4.81 -0.23 14.38
N ALA A 57 -5.27 1.03 14.35
CA ALA A 57 -4.42 2.17 14.05
C ALA A 57 -3.27 2.30 15.06
N ASP A 58 -3.56 2.18 16.36
CA ASP A 58 -2.56 2.25 17.43
C ASP A 58 -1.53 1.11 17.31
N ARG A 59 -2.00 -0.12 17.04
CA ARG A 59 -1.11 -1.28 16.79
C ARG A 59 -0.20 -1.06 15.58
N SER A 60 -0.74 -0.52 14.50
CA SER A 60 0.04 -0.23 13.30
C SER A 60 1.10 0.83 13.58
N LEU A 61 0.75 1.93 14.25
CA LEU A 61 1.72 2.96 14.64
C LEU A 61 2.84 2.39 15.54
N ALA A 62 2.51 1.48 16.46
CA ALA A 62 3.52 0.79 17.28
C ALA A 62 4.46 -0.08 16.43
N LYS A 63 3.93 -0.83 15.45
CA LYS A 63 4.73 -1.63 14.51
C LYS A 63 5.66 -0.76 13.65
N TRP A 64 5.14 0.34 13.10
CA TRP A 64 5.93 1.31 12.34
C TRP A 64 7.02 1.97 13.20
N THR A 65 6.73 2.30 14.46
CA THR A 65 7.70 2.86 15.39
C THR A 65 8.85 1.90 15.64
N ALA A 66 8.55 0.65 15.99
CA ALA A 66 9.56 -0.39 16.19
C ALA A 66 10.39 -0.65 14.92
N PHE A 67 9.75 -0.62 13.75
CA PHE A 67 10.43 -0.74 12.47
C PHE A 67 11.40 0.42 12.21
N VAL A 68 11.02 1.66 12.51
CA VAL A 68 11.88 2.85 12.37
C VAL A 68 13.09 2.74 13.30
N GLU A 69 12.88 2.40 14.56
CA GLU A 69 13.95 2.21 15.55
C GLU A 69 14.95 1.13 15.11
N ALA A 70 14.46 -0.01 14.60
CA ALA A 70 15.31 -1.07 14.08
C ALA A 70 16.07 -0.64 12.81
N THR A 71 15.42 0.13 11.93
CA THR A 71 16.00 0.58 10.66
C THR A 71 17.08 1.64 10.86
N GLN A 72 16.92 2.56 11.81
CA GLN A 72 17.94 3.59 12.10
C GLN A 72 19.29 3.01 12.52
N ASN A 73 19.29 1.79 13.07
CA ASN A 73 20.50 1.07 13.46
C ASN A 73 21.05 0.17 12.33
N ASN A 74 20.42 0.14 11.17
CA ASN A 74 20.79 -0.68 10.02
C ASN A 74 21.23 0.22 8.84
N SER A 75 22.21 -0.24 8.07
CA SER A 75 22.67 0.47 6.86
C SER A 75 21.83 0.13 5.61
N ALA A 76 21.02 -0.92 5.67
CA ALA A 76 20.17 -1.33 4.56
C ALA A 76 18.94 -0.41 4.41
N ILE A 77 18.70 0.08 3.18
CA ILE A 77 17.58 0.94 2.83
C ILE A 77 16.33 0.08 2.56
N PRO A 78 15.26 0.20 3.36
CA PRO A 78 14.05 -0.57 3.12
C PRO A 78 13.29 -0.11 1.88
N VAL A 79 12.80 -1.07 1.10
CA VAL A 79 11.92 -0.82 -0.05
C VAL A 79 10.64 -1.64 0.12
N LEU A 80 9.59 -0.98 0.59
CA LEU A 80 8.33 -1.64 0.97
C LEU A 80 7.33 -1.69 -0.18
N ASP A 81 6.67 -2.84 -0.35
CA ASP A 81 5.59 -3.03 -1.31
C ASP A 81 4.22 -2.70 -0.70
N GLY A 82 3.72 -1.49 -0.99
CA GLY A 82 2.32 -1.12 -0.78
C GLY A 82 1.86 -0.88 0.66
N GLN A 83 2.71 -1.08 1.67
CA GLN A 83 2.27 -1.14 3.07
C GLN A 83 1.57 0.13 3.57
N LEU A 84 2.05 1.32 3.18
CA LEU A 84 1.48 2.61 3.60
C LEU A 84 -0.02 2.75 3.25
N PHE A 85 -0.41 2.40 2.02
CA PHE A 85 -1.77 2.60 1.49
C PHE A 85 -2.49 1.31 1.12
N HIS A 86 -1.95 0.13 1.39
CA HIS A 86 -2.57 -1.14 1.02
C HIS A 86 -2.59 -2.15 2.16
N GLY A 87 -1.72 -2.01 3.18
CA GLY A 87 -1.72 -2.85 4.38
C GLY A 87 -2.87 -2.47 5.32
N ASP A 88 -2.54 -2.08 6.56
CA ASP A 88 -3.52 -1.78 7.61
C ASP A 88 -4.54 -0.70 7.22
N LEU A 89 -4.20 0.23 6.30
CA LEU A 89 -5.17 1.20 5.76
C LEU A 89 -6.36 0.52 5.06
N THR A 90 -6.12 -0.57 4.30
CA THR A 90 -7.22 -1.32 3.67
C THR A 90 -8.16 -1.86 4.74
N HIS A 91 -7.60 -2.38 5.84
CA HIS A 91 -8.38 -2.91 6.95
C HIS A 91 -9.16 -1.81 7.66
N LEU A 92 -8.56 -0.65 7.95
CA LEU A 92 -9.28 0.49 8.54
C LEU A 92 -10.49 0.91 7.69
N VAL A 93 -10.32 0.99 6.36
CA VAL A 93 -11.44 1.28 5.46
C VAL A 93 -12.51 0.20 5.53
N LEU A 94 -12.13 -1.08 5.45
CA LEU A 94 -13.09 -2.19 5.49
C LEU A 94 -13.84 -2.29 6.82
N MET A 95 -13.18 -1.95 7.93
CA MET A 95 -13.76 -1.86 9.28
C MET A 95 -14.70 -0.65 9.46
N ASP A 96 -14.92 0.13 8.40
CA ASP A 96 -15.78 1.32 8.43
C ASP A 96 -15.27 2.43 9.35
N ALA A 97 -13.95 2.57 9.45
CA ALA A 97 -13.30 3.62 10.24
C ALA A 97 -13.76 5.01 9.78
N ASP A 98 -13.91 5.91 10.76
CA ASP A 98 -14.20 7.31 10.47
C ASP A 98 -13.08 7.94 9.63
N SER A 99 -13.44 8.84 8.71
CA SER A 99 -12.47 9.48 7.84
C SER A 99 -11.45 10.29 8.63
N ALA A 100 -11.85 11.01 9.69
CA ALA A 100 -10.92 11.78 10.51
C ALA A 100 -9.90 10.87 11.22
N LEU A 101 -10.33 9.68 11.66
CA LEU A 101 -9.41 8.67 12.20
C LEU A 101 -8.38 8.23 11.15
N ILE A 102 -8.82 7.94 9.92
CA ILE A 102 -7.91 7.53 8.84
C ILE A 102 -6.89 8.63 8.51
N PHE A 103 -7.33 9.88 8.38
CA PHE A 103 -6.43 11.01 8.10
C PHE A 103 -5.43 11.21 9.23
N HIS A 104 -5.90 11.20 10.48
CA HIS A 104 -5.03 11.34 11.65
C HIS A 104 -4.02 10.19 11.76
N TYR A 105 -4.44 8.95 11.48
CA TYR A 105 -3.55 7.79 11.44
C TYR A 105 -2.43 7.94 10.40
N ILE A 106 -2.74 8.38 9.18
CA ILE A 106 -1.73 8.57 8.13
C ILE A 106 -0.79 9.74 8.46
N GLU A 107 -1.31 10.83 9.03
CA GLU A 107 -0.50 11.95 9.52
C GLU A 107 0.48 11.49 10.62
N ALA A 108 -0.01 10.74 11.61
CA ALA A 108 0.81 10.18 12.68
C ALA A 108 1.86 9.21 12.13
N LEU A 109 1.48 8.34 11.20
CA LEU A 109 2.40 7.40 10.56
C LEU A 109 3.49 8.17 9.79
N ALA A 110 3.12 9.20 9.03
CA ALA A 110 4.08 10.05 8.31
C ALA A 110 5.10 10.68 9.27
N ALA A 111 4.66 11.15 10.44
CA ALA A 111 5.54 11.67 11.49
C ALA A 111 6.47 10.58 12.07
N VAL A 112 5.95 9.38 12.31
CA VAL A 112 6.74 8.22 12.79
C VAL A 112 7.86 7.86 11.80
N ILE A 113 7.57 7.83 10.50
CA ILE A 113 8.56 7.41 9.48
C ILE A 113 9.46 8.55 9.00
N ALA A 114 9.15 9.81 9.31
CA ALA A 114 9.91 10.98 8.86
C ALA A 114 11.42 10.90 9.16
N PRO A 115 11.89 10.37 10.31
CA PRO A 115 13.33 10.24 10.59
C PRO A 115 14.09 9.34 9.62
N LEU A 116 13.41 8.47 8.86
CA LEU A 116 14.02 7.65 7.80
C LEU A 116 14.14 8.37 6.45
N ASN A 117 13.67 9.63 6.35
CA ASN A 117 13.59 10.40 5.09
C ASN A 117 12.91 9.61 3.95
N PRO A 118 11.66 9.16 4.13
CA PRO A 118 11.00 8.24 3.21
C PRO A 118 10.63 8.93 1.89
N PHE A 119 10.67 8.15 0.81
CA PHE A 119 10.17 8.54 -0.50
C PHE A 119 8.96 7.68 -0.89
N VAL A 120 7.83 8.31 -1.20
CA VAL A 120 6.57 7.61 -1.50
C VAL A 120 6.30 7.58 -2.99
N LEU A 121 6.28 6.38 -3.56
CA LEU A 121 5.87 6.12 -4.94
C LEU A 121 4.41 5.69 -5.01
N TYR A 122 3.61 6.43 -5.77
CA TYR A 122 2.19 6.19 -5.91
C TYR A 122 1.80 5.92 -7.37
N PHE A 123 1.48 4.66 -7.67
CA PHE A 123 0.96 4.29 -8.98
C PHE A 123 -0.54 4.47 -9.06
N TRP A 124 -0.98 5.02 -10.19
CA TRP A 124 -2.39 5.19 -10.46
C TRP A 124 -2.74 4.95 -11.92
N GLN A 125 -4.02 4.67 -12.16
CA GLN A 125 -4.55 4.42 -13.50
C GLN A 125 -5.76 5.30 -13.74
N LYS A 126 -5.74 6.05 -14.84
CA LYS A 126 -6.80 6.98 -15.22
C LYS A 126 -8.18 6.33 -15.30
N ASP A 127 -8.25 5.11 -15.84
CA ASP A 127 -9.49 4.33 -15.91
C ASP A 127 -9.40 3.15 -14.94
N LEU A 128 -9.84 3.40 -13.70
CA LEU A 128 -9.83 2.42 -12.63
C LEU A 128 -10.70 1.20 -12.95
N GLU A 129 -11.87 1.40 -13.55
CA GLU A 129 -12.76 0.29 -13.87
C GLU A 129 -12.12 -0.63 -14.90
N LYS A 130 -11.60 -0.06 -16.00
CA LYS A 130 -10.88 -0.83 -17.01
C LYS A 130 -9.69 -1.56 -16.42
N ALA A 131 -8.94 -0.91 -15.53
CA ALA A 131 -7.83 -1.52 -14.82
C ALA A 131 -8.25 -2.72 -13.98
N VAL A 132 -9.28 -2.59 -13.14
CA VAL A 132 -9.81 -3.69 -12.32
C VAL A 132 -10.28 -4.83 -13.22
N ARG A 133 -11.08 -4.53 -14.26
CA ARG A 133 -11.58 -5.56 -15.19
C ARG A 133 -10.44 -6.29 -15.91
N THR A 134 -9.38 -5.57 -16.31
CA THR A 134 -8.21 -6.18 -16.95
C THR A 134 -7.50 -7.14 -15.99
N VAL A 135 -7.29 -6.74 -14.73
CA VAL A 135 -6.69 -7.62 -13.71
C VAL A 135 -7.58 -8.83 -13.45
N CYS A 136 -8.90 -8.66 -13.40
CA CYS A 136 -9.86 -9.76 -13.28
C CYS A 136 -9.72 -10.75 -14.45
N THR A 137 -9.62 -10.27 -15.69
CA THR A 137 -9.38 -11.13 -16.86
C THR A 137 -8.05 -11.86 -16.79
N GLU A 138 -6.97 -11.18 -16.38
CA GLU A 138 -5.62 -11.77 -16.26
C GLU A 138 -5.52 -12.81 -15.13
N ARG A 139 -6.28 -12.64 -14.04
CA ARG A 139 -6.18 -13.48 -12.82
C ARG A 139 -7.22 -14.60 -12.77
N GLY A 140 -8.29 -14.51 -13.53
CA GLY A 140 -9.34 -15.54 -13.60
C GLY A 140 -10.36 -15.48 -12.46
N PRO A 141 -11.45 -16.26 -12.58
CA PRO A 141 -12.63 -16.18 -11.71
C PRO A 141 -12.35 -16.51 -10.24
N GLU A 142 -11.53 -17.52 -9.95
CA GLU A 142 -11.21 -17.91 -8.56
C GLU A 142 -10.60 -16.75 -7.76
N TRP A 143 -9.73 -15.96 -8.41
CA TRP A 143 -9.12 -14.81 -7.77
C TRP A 143 -10.14 -13.67 -7.57
N ILE A 144 -11.08 -13.49 -8.49
CA ILE A 144 -12.17 -12.51 -8.36
C ILE A 144 -13.04 -12.89 -7.17
N ASP A 145 -13.47 -14.15 -7.10
CA ASP A 145 -14.32 -14.66 -6.03
C ASP A 145 -13.64 -14.51 -4.68
N TYR A 146 -12.35 -14.83 -4.59
CA TYR A 146 -11.55 -14.55 -3.39
C TYR A 146 -11.65 -13.08 -2.99
N GLN A 147 -11.30 -12.15 -3.89
CA GLN A 147 -11.30 -10.71 -3.61
C GLN A 147 -12.67 -10.16 -3.22
N VAL A 148 -13.73 -10.64 -3.87
CA VAL A 148 -15.12 -10.26 -3.59
C VAL A 148 -15.52 -10.77 -2.22
N ASN A 149 -15.29 -12.06 -1.93
CA ASN A 149 -15.78 -12.71 -0.71
C ASN A 149 -15.18 -12.07 0.54
N TRP A 150 -13.86 -11.82 0.57
CA TRP A 150 -13.23 -11.28 1.77
C TRP A 150 -13.47 -9.77 1.92
N LYS A 151 -13.36 -8.97 0.84
CA LYS A 151 -13.48 -7.51 0.96
C LYS A 151 -14.91 -7.05 1.17
N LEU A 152 -15.87 -7.68 0.49
CA LEU A 152 -17.25 -7.24 0.57
C LEU A 152 -17.96 -7.73 1.84
N ALA A 153 -17.33 -8.62 2.60
CA ALA A 153 -17.75 -8.98 3.95
C ALA A 153 -17.44 -7.89 5.00
N GLY A 154 -16.51 -6.97 4.70
CA GLY A 154 -16.15 -5.88 5.62
C GLY A 154 -17.32 -4.94 5.93
N PRO A 155 -17.46 -4.45 7.17
CA PRO A 155 -18.54 -3.54 7.60
C PRO A 155 -18.83 -2.38 6.65
N TYR A 156 -17.79 -1.73 6.10
CA TYR A 156 -17.95 -0.62 5.14
C TYR A 156 -18.72 -1.02 3.89
N CYS A 157 -18.34 -2.16 3.29
CA CYS A 157 -18.94 -2.67 2.07
C CYS A 157 -20.38 -3.14 2.31
N VAL A 158 -20.63 -3.78 3.46
CA VAL A 158 -21.97 -4.21 3.88
C VAL A 158 -22.90 -3.01 4.03
N ARG A 159 -22.47 -1.96 4.73
CA ARG A 159 -23.23 -0.71 4.90
C ARG A 159 -23.55 -0.04 3.56
N LYS A 160 -22.59 -0.05 2.63
CA LYS A 160 -22.75 0.51 1.28
C LYS A 160 -23.57 -0.37 0.34
N GLY A 161 -23.88 -1.61 0.71
CA GLY A 161 -24.61 -2.56 -0.13
C GLY A 161 -23.81 -3.07 -1.33
N TYR A 162 -22.48 -3.03 -1.28
CA TYR A 162 -21.61 -3.48 -2.37
C TYR A 162 -21.69 -5.00 -2.56
N ARG A 163 -21.89 -5.45 -3.81
CA ARG A 163 -22.02 -6.87 -4.17
C ARG A 163 -21.32 -7.20 -5.48
N GLY A 164 -20.73 -8.39 -5.55
CA GLY A 164 -20.07 -8.91 -6.75
C GLY A 164 -18.95 -8.02 -7.28
N LEU A 165 -18.60 -8.19 -8.54
CA LEU A 165 -17.52 -7.43 -9.18
C LEU A 165 -17.79 -5.92 -9.20
N ASP A 166 -19.04 -5.50 -9.43
CA ASP A 166 -19.36 -4.06 -9.46
C ASP A 166 -19.26 -3.41 -8.07
N GLY A 167 -19.59 -4.16 -7.01
CA GLY A 167 -19.31 -3.76 -5.63
C GLY A 167 -17.82 -3.63 -5.35
N LEU A 168 -17.01 -4.56 -5.84
CA LEU A 168 -15.54 -4.49 -5.74
C LEU A 168 -14.98 -3.27 -6.48
N ILE A 169 -15.48 -2.97 -7.69
CA ILE A 169 -15.10 -1.77 -8.45
C ILE A 169 -15.48 -0.50 -7.68
N SER A 170 -16.67 -0.47 -7.08
CA SER A 170 -17.14 0.66 -6.27
C SER A 170 -16.28 0.88 -5.03
N LEU A 171 -15.90 -0.19 -4.33
CA LEU A 171 -14.93 -0.12 -3.24
C LEU A 171 -13.60 0.47 -3.70
N TYR A 172 -13.06 0.06 -4.86
CA TYR A 172 -11.82 0.63 -5.36
C TYR A 172 -11.96 2.10 -5.77
N ARG A 173 -13.13 2.56 -6.21
CA ARG A 173 -13.39 3.99 -6.49
C ARG A 173 -13.32 4.81 -5.21
N ASP A 174 -14.01 4.35 -4.16
CA ASP A 174 -13.96 4.99 -2.85
C ASP A 174 -12.52 5.02 -2.30
N TYR A 175 -11.83 3.87 -2.39
CA TYR A 175 -10.45 3.74 -1.95
C TYR A 175 -9.49 4.64 -2.73
N ARG A 176 -9.75 4.80 -4.04
CA ARG A 176 -8.98 5.68 -4.92
C ARG A 176 -9.12 7.13 -4.48
N GLN A 177 -10.35 7.60 -4.26
CA GLN A 177 -10.61 8.96 -3.81
C GLN A 177 -9.89 9.25 -2.48
N LEU A 178 -10.09 8.36 -1.49
CA LEU A 178 -9.45 8.49 -0.19
C LEU A 178 -7.92 8.53 -0.29
N THR A 179 -7.31 7.62 -1.06
CA THR A 179 -5.85 7.57 -1.19
C THR A 179 -5.26 8.71 -2.00
N ASP A 180 -6.02 9.30 -2.95
CA ASP A 180 -5.62 10.53 -3.63
C ASP A 180 -5.57 11.70 -2.65
N ASP A 181 -6.60 11.87 -1.82
CA ASP A 181 -6.68 12.94 -0.83
C ASP A 181 -5.57 12.80 0.25
N LEU A 182 -5.33 11.56 0.72
CA LEU A 182 -4.23 11.26 1.64
C LEU A 182 -2.87 11.52 1.00
N PHE A 183 -2.68 11.11 -0.26
CA PHE A 183 -1.43 11.33 -0.98
C PHE A 183 -1.14 12.81 -1.18
N GLU A 184 -2.16 13.63 -1.49
CA GLU A 184 -2.01 15.08 -1.67
C GLU A 184 -1.51 15.75 -0.38
N GLN A 185 -2.08 15.40 0.76
CA GLN A 185 -1.75 15.99 2.07
C GLN A 185 -0.47 15.43 2.70
N LEU A 186 0.06 14.31 2.20
CA LEU A 186 1.21 13.63 2.79
C LEU A 186 2.47 14.53 2.80
N PRO A 187 3.06 14.85 3.98
CA PRO A 187 4.18 15.78 4.09
C PRO A 187 5.54 15.09 3.84
N LEU A 188 5.62 14.25 2.81
CA LEU A 188 6.81 13.45 2.46
C LEU A 188 7.23 13.68 1.01
N ALA A 189 8.51 13.43 0.71
CA ALA A 189 8.97 13.37 -0.67
C ALA A 189 8.19 12.28 -1.41
N LYS A 190 7.58 12.63 -2.55
CA LYS A 190 6.62 11.75 -3.21
C LYS A 190 6.57 11.95 -4.72
N LEU A 191 6.25 10.88 -5.44
CA LEU A 191 6.04 10.88 -6.88
C LEU A 191 4.84 10.01 -7.24
N ALA A 192 3.87 10.60 -7.93
CA ALA A 192 2.74 9.89 -8.51
C ALA A 192 3.02 9.58 -9.99
N ILE A 193 2.78 8.33 -10.41
CA ILE A 193 2.96 7.90 -11.80
C ILE A 193 1.64 7.32 -12.31
N GLU A 194 1.09 7.96 -13.35
CA GLU A 194 0.00 7.40 -14.14
C GLU A 194 0.56 6.26 -14.99
N ASN A 195 0.10 5.03 -14.78
CA ASN A 195 0.68 3.85 -15.41
C ASN A 195 -0.29 3.06 -16.31
N SER A 196 -1.41 3.66 -16.75
CA SER A 196 -2.37 2.99 -17.64
C SER A 196 -1.73 2.50 -18.95
N ARG A 197 -0.73 3.21 -19.46
CA ARG A 197 -0.04 2.83 -20.72
C ARG A 197 0.93 1.67 -20.58
N ARG A 198 1.23 1.22 -19.35
CA ARG A 198 2.23 0.17 -19.06
C ARG A 198 3.62 0.42 -19.71
N ASP A 199 4.00 1.69 -19.88
CA ASP A 199 5.29 2.11 -20.43
C ASP A 199 6.38 2.05 -19.34
N TRP A 200 6.73 0.83 -18.94
CA TRP A 200 7.66 0.57 -17.84
C TRP A 200 9.03 1.23 -18.02
N PRO A 201 9.67 1.22 -19.21
CA PRO A 201 10.95 1.92 -19.40
C PRO A 201 10.88 3.40 -19.02
N THR A 202 9.81 4.09 -19.42
CA THR A 202 9.59 5.50 -19.07
C THR A 202 9.39 5.68 -17.57
N TYR A 203 8.58 4.83 -16.93
CA TYR A 203 8.31 4.94 -15.48
C TYR A 203 9.55 4.60 -14.65
N GLU A 204 10.30 3.58 -15.03
CA GLU A 204 11.57 3.21 -14.41
C GLU A 204 12.59 4.35 -14.48
N SER A 205 12.70 5.03 -15.63
CA SER A 205 13.57 6.21 -15.78
C SER A 205 13.16 7.38 -14.86
N GLN A 206 11.86 7.66 -14.73
CA GLN A 206 11.34 8.69 -13.81
C GLN A 206 11.67 8.33 -12.35
N ILE A 207 11.50 7.06 -11.96
CA ILE A 207 11.78 6.57 -10.61
C ILE A 207 13.28 6.69 -10.29
N LEU A 208 14.17 6.26 -11.18
CA LEU A 208 15.61 6.38 -10.96
C LEU A 208 16.02 7.84 -10.82
N THR A 209 15.50 8.72 -11.68
CA THR A 209 15.76 10.17 -11.60
C THR A 209 15.31 10.75 -10.26
N ALA A 210 14.09 10.43 -9.82
CA ALA A 210 13.54 10.93 -8.57
C ALA A 210 14.28 10.41 -7.33
N LEU A 211 14.77 9.17 -7.37
CA LEU A 211 15.57 8.54 -6.31
C LEU A 211 17.07 8.83 -6.43
N GLN A 212 17.50 9.59 -7.45
CA GLN A 212 18.91 9.89 -7.73
C GLN A 212 19.78 8.63 -7.90
N LEU A 213 19.18 7.57 -8.46
CA LEU A 213 19.87 6.32 -8.77
C LEU A 213 20.41 6.35 -10.20
N PRO A 214 21.55 5.71 -10.47
CA PRO A 214 22.13 5.69 -11.81
C PRO A 214 21.19 4.97 -12.79
N ALA A 215 21.10 5.52 -14.01
CA ALA A 215 20.51 4.78 -15.13
C ALA A 215 21.32 3.51 -15.39
N ARG A 216 20.66 2.43 -15.82
CA ARG A 216 21.39 1.22 -16.25
C ARG A 216 22.39 1.61 -17.36
N PRO A 217 23.61 1.07 -17.35
CA PRO A 217 24.50 1.14 -18.50
C PRO A 217 23.90 0.46 -19.73
#